data_AF-A0AA36XPR4-F1
#
_entry.id   AF-A0AA36XPR4-F1
#
_cell.length_a   1.000
_cell.length_b   1.000
_cell.length_c   1.000
_cell.angle_alpha   90.00
_cell.angle_beta   90.00
_cell.angle_gamma   90.00
#
_symmetry.space_group_name_H-M   'P 1'
#
loop_
_entity.id
_entity.type
_entity.pdbx_description
1 polymer ?
#
loop_
_entity_poly.entity_id
_entity_poly.type
_entity_poly.pdbx_seq_one_letter_code
_entity_poly.pdbx_strand_id
1 'polypeptide(L)'
;MDVEPDQKLIYPDTSHKAIVKALLDQVTKQLEDKGRVMLEHDILSFFIGSDWDKQAMENGNKVSEQAVVELVTLEIKAFEEKHPELYQEALLKAETTYKTSITFLKELDNHLSNLKWTGYTNAHEARRLSAREFTRYTDILTERSSEYRTELEDKLFADFTKLVANDPDRAKRLSQIAYWMTQYKPTTDTHLLKKVDAIYGENSQETMLKVCADLHAIGEREFLSGDGLIFSDDWSLNRMKGAYGSLFTYRSAQREEFIEKYLNANKPEKAEVKVTETQRVKIDNISAINVESIEKFSELMSGIGIDVKMVTSPISWKPKRGRNRKEIVVEPYERIGLMDNNGLKGSLKVMFAGDKEAKAEYGADFASNASSEFNGGWWFISAKADLELLAKSLLTIHNTMAEAA
;
A
#
# COMPACT_ATOMS: atom_id res chain seq x y z
N MET A 1 32.50 3.14 -12.59
CA MET A 1 31.38 2.19 -12.71
C MET A 1 32.02 0.83 -12.81
N ASP A 2 32.20 0.21 -11.65
CA ASP A 2 32.79 -1.10 -11.52
C ASP A 2 31.84 -2.13 -12.13
N VAL A 3 32.36 -2.91 -13.08
CA VAL A 3 31.65 -4.03 -13.70
C VAL A 3 31.77 -5.18 -12.71
N GLU A 4 30.64 -5.65 -12.17
CA GLU A 4 30.66 -6.83 -11.30
C GLU A 4 31.25 -8.05 -12.05
N PRO A 5 32.12 -8.84 -11.39
CA PRO A 5 32.97 -9.84 -12.05
C PRO A 5 32.26 -11.08 -12.59
N ASP A 6 30.96 -11.25 -12.35
CA ASP A 6 30.24 -12.50 -12.65
C ASP A 6 29.45 -12.49 -13.97
N GLN A 7 29.40 -11.36 -14.68
CA GLN A 7 28.82 -11.30 -16.03
C GLN A 7 29.89 -11.54 -17.11
N LYS A 8 30.48 -12.73 -17.11
CA LYS A 8 31.38 -13.13 -18.20
C LYS A 8 30.56 -13.32 -19.48
N LEU A 9 30.84 -12.49 -20.48
CA LEU A 9 30.26 -12.59 -21.82
C LEU A 9 30.72 -13.91 -22.45
N ILE A 10 29.80 -14.83 -22.76
CA ILE A 10 30.14 -16.10 -23.43
C ILE A 10 29.40 -16.15 -24.76
N TYR A 11 30.20 -15.87 -25.79
CA TYR A 11 30.01 -16.06 -27.20
C TYR A 11 29.65 -14.82 -28.07
N PRO A 12 30.50 -14.49 -29.07
CA PRO A 12 31.87 -14.99 -29.21
C PRO A 12 32.71 -14.62 -27.98
N ASP A 13 33.44 -15.59 -27.45
CA ASP A 13 34.42 -15.33 -26.39
C ASP A 13 35.49 -14.40 -26.97
N THR A 14 35.60 -13.18 -26.46
CA THR A 14 36.60 -12.21 -26.94
C THR A 14 38.04 -12.65 -26.63
N SER A 15 38.22 -13.66 -25.79
CA SER A 15 39.51 -14.32 -25.56
C SER A 15 39.84 -15.42 -26.59
N HIS A 16 38.90 -15.81 -27.46
CA HIS A 16 39.18 -16.72 -28.57
C HIS A 16 40.12 -16.06 -29.58
N LYS A 17 41.41 -16.44 -29.51
CA LYS A 17 42.48 -15.95 -30.39
C LYS A 17 42.15 -16.04 -31.88
N ALA A 18 41.36 -17.04 -32.29
CA ALA A 18 40.94 -17.22 -33.67
C ALA A 18 39.97 -16.13 -34.15
N ILE A 19 39.01 -15.73 -33.31
CA ILE A 19 38.01 -14.69 -33.63
C ILE A 19 38.69 -13.33 -33.66
N VAL A 20 39.56 -13.04 -32.68
CA VAL A 20 40.35 -11.80 -32.64
C VAL A 20 41.26 -11.70 -33.86
N LYS A 21 41.95 -12.79 -34.23
CA LYS A 21 42.81 -12.81 -35.41
C LYS A 21 42.01 -12.57 -36.69
N ALA A 22 40.87 -13.24 -36.86
CA ALA A 22 40.05 -13.08 -38.05
C ALA A 22 39.49 -11.65 -38.17
N LEU A 23 39.07 -11.04 -37.05
CA LEU A 23 38.64 -9.65 -36.98
C LEU A 23 39.76 -8.67 -37.38
N LEU A 24 40.98 -8.90 -36.87
CA LEU A 24 42.16 -8.13 -37.25
C LEU A 24 42.51 -8.31 -38.73
N ASP A 25 42.44 -9.53 -39.26
CA ASP A 25 42.72 -9.82 -40.67
C ASP A 25 41.73 -9.10 -41.60
N GLN A 26 40.43 -9.06 -41.25
CA GLN A 26 39.41 -8.33 -42.02
C GLN A 26 39.62 -6.82 -41.95
N VAL A 27 39.90 -6.26 -40.76
CA VAL A 27 40.17 -4.84 -40.57
C VAL A 27 41.40 -4.41 -41.35
N THR A 28 42.47 -5.21 -41.31
CA THR A 28 43.72 -4.98 -42.04
C THR A 28 43.48 -5.00 -43.54
N LYS A 29 42.78 -6.01 -44.04
CA LYS A 29 42.44 -6.12 -45.45
C LYS A 29 41.58 -4.94 -45.95
N GLN A 30 40.61 -4.47 -45.17
CA GLN A 30 39.81 -3.32 -45.56
C GLN A 30 40.60 -2.00 -45.54
N LEU A 31 41.52 -1.83 -44.59
CA LEU A 31 42.43 -0.69 -44.58
C LEU A 31 43.33 -0.70 -45.81
N GLU A 32 43.89 -1.86 -46.16
CA GLU A 32 44.73 -2.04 -47.34
C GLU A 32 43.95 -1.80 -48.64
N ASP A 33 42.75 -2.37 -48.77
CA ASP A 33 41.96 -2.33 -50.01
C ASP A 33 41.24 -0.98 -50.22
N LYS A 34 40.77 -0.34 -49.14
CA LYS A 34 39.81 0.79 -49.22
C LYS A 34 40.27 2.04 -48.48
N GLY A 35 41.37 2.00 -47.72
CA GLY A 35 41.85 3.10 -46.89
C GLY A 35 40.94 3.46 -45.72
N ARG A 36 39.89 2.67 -45.45
CA ARG A 36 38.91 2.88 -44.38
C ARG A 36 38.31 1.55 -43.94
N VAL A 37 37.95 1.47 -42.65
CA VAL A 37 37.27 0.31 -42.06
C VAL A 37 35.77 0.56 -42.03
N MET A 38 34.99 -0.41 -42.50
CA MET A 38 33.54 -0.44 -42.35
C MET A 38 33.14 -1.86 -41.91
N LEU A 39 32.75 -1.99 -40.65
CA LEU A 39 32.27 -3.26 -40.09
C LEU A 39 30.91 -3.57 -40.73
N GLU A 40 30.82 -4.69 -41.44
CA GLU A 40 29.56 -5.15 -42.01
C GLU A 40 28.59 -5.60 -40.92
N HIS A 41 27.28 -5.49 -41.16
CA HIS A 41 26.26 -5.93 -40.21
C HIS A 41 26.29 -7.45 -39.92
N ASP A 42 26.92 -8.25 -40.79
CA ASP A 42 27.01 -9.71 -40.70
C ASP A 42 28.39 -10.22 -40.20
N ILE A 43 29.13 -9.39 -39.47
CA ILE A 43 30.49 -9.72 -39.03
C ILE A 43 30.58 -11.01 -38.20
N LEU A 44 29.56 -11.31 -37.40
CA LEU A 44 29.48 -12.53 -36.60
C LEU A 44 29.28 -13.76 -37.48
N SER A 45 28.35 -13.69 -38.45
CA SER A 45 28.12 -14.72 -39.46
C SER A 45 29.38 -15.04 -40.26
N PHE A 46 30.20 -14.03 -40.55
CA PHE A 46 31.47 -14.19 -41.28
C PHE A 46 32.56 -14.89 -40.46
N PHE A 47 32.67 -14.61 -39.16
CA PHE A 47 33.76 -15.15 -38.32
C PHE A 47 33.43 -16.45 -37.61
N ILE A 48 32.17 -16.66 -37.31
CA ILE A 48 31.72 -17.74 -36.45
C ILE A 48 30.98 -18.82 -37.25
N GLY A 49 30.44 -18.44 -38.41
CA GLY A 49 29.55 -19.28 -39.22
C GLY A 49 28.13 -18.74 -39.19
N SER A 50 27.33 -19.10 -40.20
CA SER A 50 25.93 -18.66 -40.33
C SER A 50 25.01 -19.18 -39.22
N ASP A 51 25.46 -20.13 -38.43
CA ASP A 51 24.76 -20.72 -37.28
C ASP A 51 25.18 -20.11 -35.93
N TRP A 52 25.93 -19.00 -35.93
CA TRP A 52 26.42 -18.33 -34.71
C TRP A 52 25.32 -18.00 -33.71
N ASP A 53 24.13 -17.62 -34.16
CA ASP A 53 22.96 -17.36 -33.31
C ASP A 53 22.51 -18.62 -32.56
N LYS A 54 22.53 -19.80 -33.22
CA LYS A 54 22.23 -21.08 -32.57
C LYS A 54 23.31 -21.45 -31.55
N GLN A 55 24.57 -21.28 -31.93
CA GLN A 55 25.70 -21.55 -31.02
C GLN A 55 25.67 -20.64 -29.79
N ALA A 56 25.28 -19.37 -29.96
CA ALA A 56 25.05 -18.45 -28.84
C ALA A 56 23.89 -18.94 -27.97
N MET A 57 22.74 -19.31 -28.55
CA MET A 57 21.61 -19.85 -27.77
C MET A 57 21.89 -21.18 -27.06
N GLU A 58 22.78 -22.01 -27.60
CA GLU A 58 23.16 -23.29 -27.00
C GLU A 58 24.19 -23.13 -25.87
N ASN A 59 25.18 -22.25 -26.06
CA ASN A 59 26.37 -22.19 -25.20
C ASN A 59 26.47 -20.94 -24.33
N GLY A 60 25.66 -19.90 -24.59
CA GLY A 60 25.69 -18.68 -23.81
C GLY A 60 24.87 -18.77 -22.51
N ASN A 61 25.16 -17.88 -21.57
CA ASN A 61 24.52 -17.89 -20.25
C ASN A 61 23.00 -17.74 -20.36
N LYS A 62 22.27 -18.59 -19.62
CA LYS A 62 20.82 -18.50 -19.48
C LYS A 62 20.49 -18.14 -18.05
N VAL A 63 19.60 -17.19 -17.87
CA VAL A 63 19.00 -16.94 -16.55
C VAL A 63 17.84 -17.90 -16.37
N SER A 64 17.75 -18.50 -15.18
CA SER A 64 16.61 -19.35 -14.82
C SER A 64 15.38 -18.49 -14.50
N GLU A 65 14.18 -19.05 -14.71
CA GLU A 65 12.93 -18.36 -14.33
C GLU A 65 12.93 -17.99 -12.85
N GLN A 66 13.38 -18.91 -11.99
CA GLN A 66 13.46 -18.67 -10.55
C GLN A 66 14.37 -17.49 -10.19
N ALA A 67 15.55 -17.38 -10.82
CA ALA A 67 16.47 -16.27 -10.56
C ALA A 67 15.88 -14.92 -11.01
N VAL A 68 15.11 -14.89 -12.10
CA VAL A 68 14.40 -13.67 -12.53
C VAL A 68 13.34 -13.28 -11.49
N VAL A 69 12.52 -14.24 -11.05
CA VAL A 69 11.45 -13.99 -10.08
C VAL A 69 12.02 -13.50 -8.74
N GLU A 70 13.09 -14.13 -8.25
CA GLU A 70 13.77 -13.74 -7.00
C GLU A 70 14.34 -12.33 -7.10
N LEU A 71 15.07 -12.01 -8.17
CA LEU A 71 15.63 -10.67 -8.37
C LEU A 71 14.53 -9.61 -8.45
N VAL A 72 13.48 -9.83 -9.26
CA VAL A 72 12.39 -8.86 -9.42
C VAL A 72 11.64 -8.64 -8.09
N THR A 73 11.42 -9.71 -7.32
CA THR A 73 10.78 -9.61 -6.01
C THR A 73 11.63 -8.79 -5.03
N LEU A 74 12.95 -8.97 -5.04
CA LEU A 74 13.88 -8.19 -4.21
C LEU A 74 13.90 -6.72 -4.61
N GLU A 75 13.95 -6.44 -5.92
CA GLU A 75 13.92 -5.07 -6.45
C GLU A 75 12.62 -4.34 -6.12
N ILE A 76 11.48 -5.02 -6.19
CA ILE A 76 10.19 -4.46 -5.77
C ILE A 76 10.22 -4.08 -4.29
N LYS A 77 10.68 -4.98 -3.42
CA LYS A 77 10.78 -4.70 -1.97
C LYS A 77 11.72 -3.52 -1.68
N ALA A 78 12.90 -3.50 -2.30
CA ALA A 78 13.83 -2.40 -2.17
C ALA A 78 13.24 -1.06 -2.67
N PHE A 79 12.39 -1.11 -3.70
CA PHE A 79 11.69 0.06 -4.23
C PHE A 79 10.61 0.56 -3.26
N GLU A 80 9.84 -0.33 -2.64
CA GLU A 80 8.88 0.01 -1.58
C GLU A 80 9.58 0.75 -0.42
N GLU A 81 10.70 0.21 0.07
CA GLU A 81 11.48 0.77 1.19
C GLU A 81 12.09 2.14 0.85
N LYS A 82 12.53 2.32 -0.39
CA LYS A 82 13.15 3.57 -0.85
C LYS A 82 12.13 4.69 -1.09
N HIS A 83 10.88 4.35 -1.36
CA HIS A 83 9.83 5.28 -1.75
C HIS A 83 8.55 5.13 -0.90
N PRO A 84 8.64 5.29 0.44
CA PRO A 84 7.52 4.99 1.35
C PRO A 84 6.29 5.88 1.12
N GLU A 85 6.47 7.16 0.83
CA GLU A 85 5.36 8.10 0.57
C GLU A 85 4.60 7.73 -0.72
N LEU A 86 5.32 7.37 -1.78
CA LEU A 86 4.72 6.93 -3.04
C LEU A 86 4.00 5.59 -2.88
N TYR A 87 4.57 4.68 -2.07
CA TYR A 87 3.94 3.41 -1.75
C TYR A 87 2.63 3.60 -0.97
N GLN A 88 2.61 4.49 0.03
CA GLN A 88 1.39 4.85 0.74
C GLN A 88 0.34 5.48 -0.18
N GLU A 89 0.74 6.37 -1.09
CA GLU A 89 -0.15 6.90 -2.13
C GLU A 89 -0.73 5.78 -3.01
N ALA A 90 0.09 4.79 -3.36
CA ALA A 90 -0.34 3.64 -4.15
C ALA A 90 -1.35 2.78 -3.39
N LEU A 91 -1.14 2.51 -2.10
CA LEU A 91 -2.09 1.80 -1.24
C LEU A 91 -3.45 2.51 -1.16
N LEU A 92 -3.48 3.84 -1.20
CA LEU A 92 -4.74 4.60 -1.21
C LEU A 92 -5.51 4.50 -2.55
N LYS A 93 -4.79 4.29 -3.67
CA LYS A 93 -5.34 4.46 -5.03
C LYS A 93 -5.44 3.17 -5.86
N ALA A 94 -4.68 2.12 -5.55
CA ALA A 94 -4.54 0.94 -6.42
C ALA A 94 -5.83 0.14 -6.61
N GLU A 95 -6.76 0.19 -5.66
CA GLU A 95 -8.09 -0.40 -5.82
C GLU A 95 -9.02 0.43 -6.72
N THR A 96 -8.98 1.75 -6.60
CA THR A 96 -10.01 2.64 -7.18
C THR A 96 -9.58 3.35 -8.46
N THR A 97 -8.29 3.27 -8.80
CA THR A 97 -7.67 4.07 -9.87
C THR A 97 -6.92 3.18 -10.85
N TYR A 98 -6.88 3.59 -12.12
CA TYR A 98 -6.05 2.92 -13.12
C TYR A 98 -4.57 2.92 -12.72
N LYS A 99 -3.91 1.77 -12.90
CA LYS A 99 -2.48 1.55 -12.60
C LYS A 99 -1.58 2.62 -13.23
N THR A 100 -1.91 3.04 -14.45
CA THR A 100 -1.19 4.09 -15.22
C THR A 100 -1.41 5.51 -14.69
N SER A 101 -2.12 5.73 -13.60
CA SER A 101 -2.27 7.03 -12.95
C SER A 101 -1.58 7.09 -11.60
N ILE A 102 -1.03 5.97 -11.13
CA ILE A 102 -0.35 5.84 -9.84
C ILE A 102 1.15 6.04 -10.05
N THR A 103 1.72 7.08 -9.45
CA THR A 103 3.13 7.48 -9.64
C THR A 103 4.08 6.35 -9.27
N PHE A 104 3.88 5.71 -8.12
CA PHE A 104 4.66 4.56 -7.66
C PHE A 104 4.75 3.45 -8.71
N LEU A 105 3.62 3.02 -9.27
CA LEU A 105 3.58 1.94 -10.25
C LEU A 105 4.28 2.29 -11.57
N LYS A 106 4.19 3.56 -12.00
CA LYS A 106 4.93 4.04 -13.17
C LYS A 106 6.44 3.99 -12.95
N GLU A 107 6.90 4.47 -11.80
CA GLU A 107 8.32 4.50 -11.49
C GLU A 107 8.87 3.09 -11.28
N LEU A 108 8.11 2.20 -10.65
CA LEU A 108 8.47 0.80 -10.50
C LEU A 108 8.57 0.07 -11.85
N ASP A 109 7.62 0.27 -12.76
CA ASP A 109 7.67 -0.32 -14.11
C ASP A 109 8.92 0.14 -14.89
N ASN A 110 9.23 1.44 -14.78
CA ASN A 110 10.47 1.99 -15.35
C ASN A 110 11.72 1.40 -14.71
N HIS A 111 11.75 1.23 -13.38
CA HIS A 111 12.86 0.62 -12.66
C HIS A 111 13.10 -0.83 -13.11
N LEU A 112 12.05 -1.65 -13.14
CA LEU A 112 12.13 -3.05 -13.56
C LEU A 112 12.48 -3.20 -15.05
N SER A 113 12.02 -2.28 -15.90
CA SER A 113 12.36 -2.24 -17.33
C SER A 113 13.84 -1.93 -17.58
N ASN A 114 14.50 -1.23 -16.65
CA ASN A 114 15.92 -0.87 -16.74
C ASN A 114 16.87 -1.94 -16.20
N LEU A 115 16.35 -3.05 -15.65
CA LEU A 115 17.19 -4.18 -15.21
C LEU A 115 18.02 -4.73 -16.38
N LYS A 116 19.34 -4.86 -16.17
CA LYS A 116 20.28 -5.27 -17.21
C LYS A 116 20.27 -6.78 -17.42
N TRP A 117 19.68 -7.20 -18.53
CA TRP A 117 19.67 -8.60 -18.98
C TRP A 117 20.72 -8.91 -20.06
N THR A 118 21.60 -7.96 -20.39
CA THR A 118 22.51 -7.99 -21.56
C THR A 118 23.54 -9.13 -21.55
N GLY A 119 23.75 -9.81 -20.42
CA GLY A 119 24.64 -10.97 -20.30
C GLY A 119 23.97 -12.33 -20.55
N TYR A 120 22.66 -12.37 -20.83
CA TYR A 120 21.90 -13.60 -21.00
C TYR A 120 21.36 -13.78 -22.41
N THR A 121 21.49 -14.98 -22.97
CA THR A 121 21.01 -15.30 -24.31
C THR A 121 19.49 -15.39 -24.39
N ASN A 122 18.83 -15.65 -23.26
CA ASN A 122 17.37 -15.58 -23.09
C ASN A 122 16.89 -14.25 -22.47
N ALA A 123 17.61 -13.14 -22.68
CA ALA A 123 17.24 -11.82 -22.14
C ALA A 123 15.80 -11.36 -22.46
N HIS A 124 15.27 -11.71 -23.64
CA HIS A 124 13.88 -11.42 -23.99
C HIS A 124 12.89 -12.16 -23.08
N GLU A 125 13.18 -13.43 -22.75
CA GLU A 125 12.36 -14.21 -21.83
C GLU A 125 12.43 -13.64 -20.41
N ALA A 126 13.61 -13.23 -19.95
CA ALA A 126 13.78 -12.56 -18.67
C ALA A 126 12.96 -11.27 -18.57
N ARG A 127 12.96 -10.43 -19.62
CA ARG A 127 12.11 -9.22 -19.69
C ARG A 127 10.62 -9.56 -19.63
N ARG A 128 10.18 -10.59 -20.34
CA ARG A 128 8.78 -11.05 -20.33
C ARG A 128 8.36 -11.53 -18.93
N LEU A 129 9.24 -12.28 -18.26
CA LEU A 129 9.03 -12.76 -16.90
C LEU A 129 8.98 -11.59 -15.91
N SER A 130 9.88 -10.61 -16.02
CA SER A 130 9.87 -9.40 -15.20
C SER A 130 8.54 -8.64 -15.32
N ALA A 131 8.05 -8.42 -16.55
CA ALA A 131 6.75 -7.77 -16.77
C ALA A 131 5.57 -8.58 -16.19
N ARG A 132 5.66 -9.92 -16.22
CA ARG A 132 4.66 -10.80 -15.59
C ARG A 132 4.67 -10.67 -14.07
N GLU A 133 5.85 -10.64 -13.44
CA GLU A 133 5.96 -10.45 -11.99
C GLU A 133 5.54 -9.03 -11.57
N PHE A 134 5.80 -8.00 -12.38
CA PHE A 134 5.22 -6.67 -12.16
C PHE A 134 3.70 -6.71 -12.18
N THR A 135 3.09 -7.37 -13.18
CA THR A 135 1.63 -7.52 -13.26
C THR A 135 1.09 -8.24 -12.02
N ARG A 136 1.71 -9.35 -11.62
CA ARG A 136 1.34 -10.09 -10.41
C ARG A 136 1.45 -9.23 -9.16
N TYR A 137 2.52 -8.45 -9.04
CA TYR A 137 2.70 -7.51 -7.95
C TYR A 137 1.60 -6.45 -7.92
N THR A 138 1.20 -5.91 -9.08
CA THR A 138 0.10 -4.94 -9.10
C THR A 138 -1.22 -5.53 -8.61
N ASP A 139 -1.48 -6.81 -8.85
CA ASP A 139 -2.69 -7.48 -8.34
C ASP A 139 -2.60 -7.69 -6.82
N ILE A 140 -1.42 -8.06 -6.31
CA ILE A 140 -1.13 -8.11 -4.87
C ILE A 140 -1.30 -6.71 -4.23
N LEU A 141 -0.84 -5.66 -4.89
CA LEU A 141 -0.97 -4.29 -4.40
C LEU A 141 -2.43 -3.84 -4.38
N THR A 142 -3.24 -4.23 -5.36
CA THR A 142 -4.68 -3.97 -5.36
C THR A 142 -5.37 -4.67 -4.19
N GLU A 143 -5.02 -5.91 -3.88
CA GLU A 143 -5.53 -6.62 -2.69
C GLU A 143 -5.12 -5.90 -1.39
N ARG A 144 -3.83 -5.56 -1.24
CA ARG A 144 -3.33 -4.77 -0.10
C ARG A 144 -4.00 -3.41 0.01
N SER A 145 -4.30 -2.77 -1.11
CA SER A 145 -5.01 -1.48 -1.16
C SER A 145 -6.42 -1.60 -0.64
N SER A 146 -7.15 -2.66 -0.99
CA SER A 146 -8.50 -2.92 -0.48
C SER A 146 -8.52 -3.14 1.04
N GLU A 147 -7.56 -3.93 1.56
CA GLU A 147 -7.37 -4.14 3.00
C GLU A 147 -7.07 -2.81 3.72
N TYR A 148 -6.07 -2.07 3.22
CA TYR A 148 -5.64 -0.80 3.79
C TYR A 148 -6.77 0.25 3.80
N ARG A 149 -7.53 0.34 2.71
CA ARG A 149 -8.67 1.26 2.61
C ARG A 149 -9.79 0.89 3.56
N THR A 150 -10.11 -0.40 3.69
CA THR A 150 -11.12 -0.87 4.65
C THR A 150 -10.75 -0.48 6.07
N GLU A 151 -9.49 -0.69 6.47
CA GLU A 151 -8.99 -0.27 7.78
C GLU A 151 -9.11 1.24 7.98
N LEU A 152 -8.72 2.01 6.96
CA LEU A 152 -8.77 3.46 6.99
C LEU A 152 -10.22 3.97 7.09
N GLU A 153 -11.15 3.42 6.31
CA GLU A 153 -12.57 3.77 6.35
C GLU A 153 -13.18 3.52 7.73
N ASP A 154 -12.90 2.36 8.33
CA ASP A 154 -13.38 2.02 9.67
C ASP A 154 -12.83 2.99 10.74
N LYS A 155 -11.53 3.32 10.68
CA LYS A 155 -10.89 4.29 11.58
C LYS A 155 -11.50 5.69 11.42
N LEU A 156 -11.59 6.17 10.17
CA LEU A 156 -12.16 7.47 9.84
C LEU A 156 -13.63 7.57 10.23
N PHE A 157 -14.39 6.47 10.10
CA PHE A 157 -15.78 6.42 10.55
C PHE A 157 -15.89 6.54 12.07
N ALA A 158 -15.02 5.87 12.83
CA ALA A 158 -14.97 6.02 14.28
C ALA A 158 -14.69 7.49 14.68
N ASP A 159 -13.71 8.15 14.05
CA ASP A 159 -13.41 9.56 14.33
C ASP A 159 -14.50 10.52 13.88
N PHE A 160 -15.11 10.25 12.73
CA PHE A 160 -16.29 10.96 12.23
C PHE A 160 -17.45 10.89 13.23
N THR A 161 -17.78 9.71 13.78
CA THR A 161 -18.88 9.58 14.75
C THR A 161 -18.63 10.41 16.02
N LYS A 162 -17.39 10.46 16.50
CA LYS A 162 -16.99 11.32 17.63
C LYS A 162 -17.16 12.80 17.30
N LEU A 163 -16.70 13.22 16.12
CA LEU A 163 -16.85 14.60 15.64
C LEU A 163 -18.34 14.97 15.50
N VAL A 164 -19.16 14.12 14.87
CA VAL A 164 -20.62 14.35 14.74
C VAL A 164 -21.26 14.55 16.12
N ALA A 165 -20.93 13.69 17.09
CA ALA A 165 -21.48 13.77 18.43
C ALA A 165 -21.04 15.03 19.19
N ASN A 166 -19.78 15.45 19.06
CA ASN A 166 -19.24 16.55 19.85
C ASN A 166 -18.05 17.28 19.18
N ASP A 167 -18.37 18.18 18.24
CA ASP A 167 -17.41 19.14 17.69
C ASP A 167 -17.63 20.54 18.32
N PRO A 168 -16.68 21.06 19.12
CA PRO A 168 -16.83 22.35 19.79
C PRO A 168 -16.86 23.55 18.84
N ASP A 169 -16.26 23.42 17.65
CA ASP A 169 -16.08 24.51 16.68
C ASP A 169 -17.15 24.53 15.58
N ARG A 170 -17.97 23.47 15.46
CA ARG A 170 -19.07 23.39 14.48
C ARG A 170 -19.97 24.61 14.49
N ALA A 171 -20.38 25.07 15.67
CA ALA A 171 -21.26 26.24 15.83
C ALA A 171 -20.69 27.47 15.10
N LYS A 172 -19.39 27.71 15.32
CA LYS A 172 -18.65 28.84 14.78
C LYS A 172 -18.46 28.71 13.27
N ARG A 173 -18.15 27.52 12.76
CA ARG A 173 -18.02 27.30 11.31
C ARG A 173 -19.35 27.51 10.58
N LEU A 174 -20.43 26.90 11.09
CA LEU A 174 -21.75 27.02 10.47
C LEU A 174 -22.31 28.45 10.53
N SER A 175 -22.09 29.17 11.63
CA SER A 175 -22.51 30.58 11.72
C SER A 175 -21.75 31.49 10.77
N GLN A 176 -20.45 31.24 10.55
CA GLN A 176 -19.66 31.96 9.55
C GLN A 176 -20.17 31.68 8.13
N ILE A 177 -20.51 30.42 7.81
CA ILE A 177 -21.10 30.07 6.50
C ILE A 177 -22.45 30.78 6.32
N ALA A 178 -23.33 30.73 7.32
CA ALA A 178 -24.63 31.40 7.30
C ALA A 178 -24.48 32.91 7.11
N TYR A 179 -23.54 33.54 7.83
CA TYR A 179 -23.21 34.95 7.64
C TYR A 179 -22.84 35.25 6.19
N TRP A 180 -21.92 34.49 5.57
CA TRP A 180 -21.52 34.73 4.18
C TRP A 180 -22.66 34.51 3.18
N MET A 181 -23.57 33.57 3.43
CA MET A 181 -24.77 33.41 2.61
C MET A 181 -25.67 34.67 2.60
N THR A 182 -25.68 35.47 3.68
CA THR A 182 -26.41 36.76 3.69
C THR A 182 -25.72 37.87 2.90
N GLN A 183 -24.39 37.78 2.73
CA GLN A 183 -23.58 38.84 2.12
C GLN A 183 -23.52 38.73 0.59
N TYR A 184 -23.71 37.53 0.04
CA TYR A 184 -23.59 37.27 -1.39
C TYR A 184 -24.94 37.06 -2.07
N LYS A 185 -25.01 37.38 -3.37
CA LYS A 185 -26.17 37.04 -4.20
C LYS A 185 -26.12 35.55 -4.58
N PRO A 186 -27.25 34.82 -4.52
CA PRO A 186 -27.35 33.39 -4.83
C PRO A 186 -27.37 33.14 -6.35
N THR A 187 -26.44 33.74 -7.07
CA THR A 187 -26.32 33.64 -8.53
C THR A 187 -24.99 33.01 -8.96
N THR A 188 -23.98 33.03 -8.08
CA THR A 188 -22.68 32.37 -8.26
C THR A 188 -22.14 31.86 -6.92
N ASP A 189 -21.96 30.54 -6.81
CA ASP A 189 -21.45 29.87 -5.60
C ASP A 189 -19.95 30.12 -5.34
N THR A 190 -19.20 30.52 -6.37
CA THR A 190 -17.75 30.65 -6.35
C THR A 190 -17.23 31.60 -5.25
N HIS A 191 -17.99 32.66 -4.94
CA HIS A 191 -17.62 33.60 -3.87
C HIS A 191 -17.82 33.00 -2.47
N LEU A 192 -18.88 32.22 -2.29
CA LEU A 192 -19.14 31.51 -1.03
C LEU A 192 -18.12 30.40 -0.83
N LEU A 193 -17.80 29.62 -1.87
CA LEU A 193 -16.85 28.51 -1.77
C LEU A 193 -15.46 28.97 -1.31
N LYS A 194 -14.97 30.11 -1.80
CA LYS A 194 -13.73 30.72 -1.30
C LYS A 194 -13.76 31.03 0.20
N LYS A 195 -14.93 31.37 0.75
CA LYS A 195 -15.11 31.58 2.19
C LYS A 195 -15.20 30.26 2.94
N VAL A 196 -15.87 29.26 2.38
CA VAL A 196 -15.91 27.90 2.93
C VAL A 196 -14.49 27.32 3.02
N ASP A 197 -13.67 27.49 1.98
CA ASP A 197 -12.25 27.09 2.01
C ASP A 197 -11.49 27.77 3.14
N ALA A 198 -11.65 29.08 3.32
CA ALA A 198 -11.00 29.81 4.39
C ALA A 198 -11.47 29.39 5.81
N ILE A 199 -12.71 28.92 5.96
CA ILE A 199 -13.27 28.46 7.24
C ILE A 199 -12.70 27.10 7.64
N TYR A 200 -12.56 26.20 6.68
CA TYR A 200 -12.11 24.83 6.92
C TYR A 200 -10.59 24.66 6.84
N GLY A 201 -9.89 25.56 6.16
CA GLY A 201 -8.43 25.56 6.06
C GLY A 201 -7.89 24.68 4.93
N GLU A 202 -6.67 24.20 5.12
CA GLU A 202 -5.93 23.41 4.14
C GLU A 202 -6.62 22.07 3.84
N ASN A 203 -6.41 21.57 2.62
CA ASN A 203 -6.97 20.29 2.20
C ASN A 203 -6.21 19.15 2.89
N SER A 204 -6.92 18.40 3.72
CA SER A 204 -6.37 17.30 4.50
C SER A 204 -7.47 16.30 4.86
N GLN A 205 -7.05 15.14 5.36
CA GLN A 205 -7.95 14.13 5.91
C GLN A 205 -8.79 14.68 7.08
N GLU A 206 -8.19 15.50 7.96
CA GLU A 206 -8.88 16.15 9.07
C GLU A 206 -9.97 17.11 8.57
N THR A 207 -9.65 17.89 7.54
CA THR A 207 -10.59 18.83 6.91
C THR A 207 -11.77 18.08 6.26
N MET A 208 -11.49 16.96 5.58
CA MET A 208 -12.54 16.10 5.02
C MET A 208 -13.52 15.63 6.10
N LEU A 209 -13.02 15.14 7.24
CA LEU A 209 -13.87 14.70 8.35
C LEU A 209 -14.73 15.83 8.92
N LYS A 210 -14.16 17.01 9.15
CA LYS A 210 -14.89 18.18 9.66
C LYS A 210 -16.02 18.61 8.72
N VAL A 211 -15.74 18.69 7.42
CA VAL A 211 -16.75 19.06 6.41
C VAL A 211 -17.86 18.02 6.39
N CYS A 212 -17.53 16.72 6.33
CA CYS A 212 -18.53 15.65 6.31
C CYS A 212 -19.38 15.63 7.59
N ALA A 213 -18.76 15.79 8.76
CA ALA A 213 -19.47 15.82 10.04
C ALA A 213 -20.45 17.00 10.15
N ASP A 214 -20.06 18.16 9.63
CA ASP A 214 -20.95 19.33 9.60
C ASP A 214 -22.10 19.12 8.60
N LEU A 215 -21.82 18.62 7.40
CA LEU A 215 -22.86 18.29 6.40
C LEU A 215 -23.85 17.24 6.91
N HIS A 216 -23.38 16.27 7.70
CA HIS A 216 -24.22 15.30 8.38
C HIS A 216 -25.10 15.94 9.45
N ALA A 217 -24.50 16.74 10.34
CA ALA A 217 -25.22 17.38 11.43
C ALA A 217 -26.32 18.35 10.96
N ILE A 218 -26.17 18.94 9.77
CA ILE A 218 -27.19 19.82 9.17
C ILE A 218 -28.19 19.06 8.27
N GLY A 219 -28.02 17.76 8.07
CA GLY A 219 -28.90 16.93 7.25
C GLY A 219 -28.72 17.06 5.73
N GLU A 220 -27.62 17.67 5.28
CA GLU A 220 -27.32 17.83 3.85
C GLU A 220 -26.75 16.54 3.22
N ARG A 221 -26.08 15.70 4.01
CA ARG A 221 -25.61 14.37 3.60
C ARG A 221 -25.63 13.38 4.76
N GLU A 222 -26.24 12.21 4.58
CA GLU A 222 -26.19 11.11 5.56
C GLU A 222 -24.98 10.21 5.26
N PHE A 223 -24.24 9.82 6.30
CA PHE A 223 -23.11 8.90 6.22
C PHE A 223 -23.40 7.75 7.17
N LEU A 224 -23.42 6.53 6.63
CA LEU A 224 -23.73 5.30 7.38
C LEU A 224 -22.52 4.37 7.51
N SER A 225 -21.39 4.73 6.90
CA SER A 225 -20.12 3.99 6.91
C SER A 225 -18.96 4.94 6.60
N GLY A 226 -17.73 4.40 6.58
CA GLY A 226 -16.53 5.14 6.20
C GLY A 226 -16.42 5.50 4.72
N ASP A 227 -17.29 4.97 3.87
CA ASP A 227 -17.32 5.28 2.44
C ASP A 227 -17.49 6.79 2.21
N GLY A 228 -16.61 7.35 1.38
CA GLY A 228 -16.56 8.78 1.07
C GLY A 228 -15.92 9.67 2.14
N LEU A 229 -15.39 9.10 3.23
CA LEU A 229 -14.64 9.87 4.25
C LEU A 229 -13.14 9.96 3.96
N ILE A 230 -12.59 9.08 3.11
CA ILE A 230 -11.17 9.13 2.72
C ILE A 230 -10.91 10.37 1.87
N PHE A 231 -9.89 11.14 2.24
CA PHE A 231 -9.31 12.18 1.41
C PHE A 231 -8.32 11.56 0.42
N SER A 232 -8.77 11.36 -0.83
CA SER A 232 -7.92 10.81 -1.90
C SER A 232 -7.20 11.89 -2.72
N ASP A 233 -7.83 13.05 -2.86
CA ASP A 233 -7.38 14.18 -3.67
C ASP A 233 -8.20 15.45 -3.36
N ASP A 234 -7.72 16.60 -3.84
CA ASP A 234 -8.39 17.89 -3.69
C ASP A 234 -9.81 17.93 -4.26
N TRP A 235 -10.06 17.18 -5.34
CA TRP A 235 -11.35 17.18 -6.01
C TRP A 235 -12.45 16.54 -5.13
N SER A 236 -12.11 15.46 -4.43
CA SER A 236 -13.00 14.78 -3.48
C SER A 236 -13.50 15.75 -2.38
N LEU A 237 -12.59 16.52 -1.78
CA LEU A 237 -12.92 17.49 -0.74
C LEU A 237 -13.69 18.70 -1.29
N ASN A 238 -13.30 19.20 -2.48
CA ASN A 238 -14.01 20.28 -3.15
C ASN A 238 -15.47 19.90 -3.43
N ARG A 239 -15.75 18.63 -3.78
CA ARG A 239 -17.11 18.12 -3.97
C ARG A 239 -17.92 18.08 -2.67
N MET A 240 -17.29 17.84 -1.53
CA MET A 240 -17.95 17.93 -0.22
C MET A 240 -18.28 19.38 0.12
N LYS A 241 -17.29 20.27 0.05
CA LYS A 241 -17.48 21.72 0.26
C LYS A 241 -18.52 22.32 -0.70
N GLY A 242 -18.59 21.82 -1.93
CA GLY A 242 -19.59 22.16 -2.95
C GLY A 242 -21.05 21.96 -2.53
N ALA A 243 -21.33 21.12 -1.52
CA ALA A 243 -22.68 20.98 -0.98
C ALA A 243 -23.22 22.30 -0.42
N TYR A 244 -22.37 23.12 0.22
CA TYR A 244 -22.76 24.46 0.67
C TYR A 244 -23.08 25.41 -0.48
N GLY A 245 -22.33 25.32 -1.60
CA GLY A 245 -22.61 26.08 -2.82
C GLY A 245 -23.96 25.70 -3.44
N SER A 246 -24.28 24.39 -3.44
CA SER A 246 -25.58 23.89 -3.89
C SER A 246 -26.73 24.35 -3.00
N LEU A 247 -26.57 24.29 -1.68
CA LEU A 247 -27.53 24.80 -0.71
C LEU A 247 -27.80 26.30 -0.94
N PHE A 248 -26.74 27.08 -1.13
CA PHE A 248 -26.83 28.52 -1.36
C PHE A 248 -27.55 28.91 -2.66
N THR A 249 -27.25 28.21 -3.76
CA THR A 249 -27.65 28.65 -5.11
C THR A 249 -29.01 28.08 -5.53
N TYR A 250 -29.27 26.80 -5.24
CA TYR A 250 -30.40 26.07 -5.86
C TYR A 250 -31.54 25.76 -4.90
N ARG A 251 -31.36 25.97 -3.59
CA ARG A 251 -32.28 25.49 -2.56
C ARG A 251 -32.76 26.64 -1.67
N SER A 252 -33.55 27.56 -2.24
CA SER A 252 -33.90 28.83 -1.59
C SER A 252 -34.56 28.67 -0.22
N ALA A 253 -35.50 27.73 -0.07
CA ALA A 253 -36.16 27.45 1.21
C ALA A 253 -35.17 26.89 2.25
N GLN A 254 -34.42 25.84 1.90
CA GLN A 254 -33.44 25.25 2.81
C GLN A 254 -32.31 26.22 3.17
N ARG A 255 -31.92 27.11 2.25
CA ARG A 255 -30.96 28.19 2.52
C ARG A 255 -31.47 29.14 3.58
N GLU A 256 -32.73 29.58 3.47
CA GLU A 256 -33.34 30.50 4.45
C GLU A 256 -33.44 29.84 5.83
N GLU A 257 -33.88 28.59 5.88
CA GLU A 257 -33.89 27.77 7.11
C GLU A 257 -32.48 27.62 7.71
N PHE A 258 -31.47 27.37 6.88
CA PHE A 258 -30.08 27.26 7.32
C PHE A 258 -29.57 28.58 7.92
N ILE A 259 -29.82 29.71 7.25
CA ILE A 259 -29.41 31.03 7.74
C ILE A 259 -30.09 31.33 9.08
N GLU A 260 -31.40 31.16 9.17
CA GLU A 260 -32.16 31.41 10.40
C GLU A 260 -31.65 30.55 11.56
N LYS A 261 -31.40 29.27 11.30
CA LYS A 261 -30.95 28.31 12.32
C LYS A 261 -29.53 28.57 12.82
N TYR A 262 -28.60 28.93 11.94
CA TYR A 262 -27.17 28.94 12.27
C TYR A 262 -26.52 30.32 12.42
N LEU A 263 -27.14 31.41 11.97
CA LEU A 263 -26.53 32.75 12.03
C LEU A 263 -26.16 33.20 13.45
N ASN A 264 -26.97 32.83 14.45
CA ASN A 264 -26.77 33.18 15.86
C ASN A 264 -26.70 31.94 16.78
N ALA A 265 -26.35 30.77 16.24
CA ALA A 265 -26.34 29.53 17.01
C ALA A 265 -25.21 29.52 18.05
N ASN A 266 -25.57 29.46 19.34
CA ASN A 266 -24.61 29.43 20.44
C ASN A 266 -23.97 28.04 20.64
N LYS A 267 -24.67 26.95 20.29
CA LYS A 267 -24.16 25.58 20.23
C LYS A 267 -25.10 24.68 19.40
N PRO A 268 -24.61 23.90 18.42
CA PRO A 268 -25.46 22.96 17.69
C PRO A 268 -25.98 21.88 18.64
N GLU A 269 -27.21 21.43 18.39
CA GLU A 269 -27.73 20.22 19.04
C GLU A 269 -26.82 19.02 18.72
N LYS A 270 -26.75 18.06 19.65
CA LYS A 270 -26.00 16.82 19.43
C LYS A 270 -26.64 16.09 18.25
N ALA A 271 -25.84 15.85 17.21
CA ALA A 271 -26.20 14.98 16.12
C ALA A 271 -25.70 13.56 16.44
N GLU A 272 -26.44 12.55 15.99
CA GLU A 272 -26.04 11.16 16.14
C GLU A 272 -26.00 10.48 14.78
N VAL A 273 -24.99 9.65 14.59
CA VAL A 273 -24.88 8.77 13.43
C VAL A 273 -25.63 7.49 13.74
N LYS A 274 -26.52 7.07 12.85
CA LYS A 274 -27.19 5.76 12.98
C LYS A 274 -26.17 4.66 12.71
N VAL A 275 -25.86 3.88 13.74
CA VAL A 275 -24.94 2.74 13.66
C VAL A 275 -25.65 1.44 14.03
N THR A 276 -25.32 0.38 13.31
CA THR A 276 -25.71 -0.99 13.67
C THR A 276 -24.93 -1.49 14.89
N GLU A 277 -25.40 -2.55 15.53
CA GLU A 277 -24.70 -3.13 16.70
C GLU A 277 -23.30 -3.65 16.34
N THR A 278 -23.15 -4.28 15.16
CA THR A 278 -21.85 -4.74 14.66
C THR A 278 -20.88 -3.58 14.42
N GLN A 279 -21.37 -2.46 13.88
CA GLN A 279 -20.56 -1.24 13.73
C GLN A 279 -20.19 -0.64 15.09
N ARG A 280 -21.10 -0.65 16.06
CA ARG A 280 -20.82 -0.16 17.41
C ARG A 280 -19.71 -0.96 18.07
N VAL A 281 -19.80 -2.29 18.07
CA VAL A 281 -18.74 -3.18 18.59
C VAL A 281 -17.40 -2.88 17.93
N LYS A 282 -17.38 -2.73 16.60
CA LYS A 282 -16.19 -2.36 15.84
C LYS A 282 -15.61 -1.01 16.29
N ILE A 283 -16.42 0.05 16.35
CA ILE A 283 -16.01 1.41 16.75
C ILE A 283 -15.49 1.43 18.20
N ASP A 284 -16.14 0.70 19.11
CA ASP A 284 -15.74 0.62 20.51
C ASP A 284 -14.38 -0.07 20.64
N ASN A 285 -14.14 -1.14 19.88
CA ASN A 285 -12.85 -1.83 19.85
C ASN A 285 -11.76 -0.94 19.26
N ILE A 286 -11.99 -0.26 18.13
CA ILE A 286 -11.04 0.71 17.53
C ILE A 286 -10.71 1.81 18.53
N SER A 287 -11.70 2.36 19.22
CA SER A 287 -11.50 3.45 20.18
C SER A 287 -10.71 3.02 21.42
N ALA A 288 -10.64 1.72 21.70
CA ALA A 288 -9.91 1.17 22.82
C ALA A 288 -8.44 0.84 22.51
N ILE A 289 -7.99 0.98 21.26
CA ILE A 289 -6.64 0.62 20.80
C ILE A 289 -5.88 1.83 20.26
N ASN A 290 -4.55 1.83 20.41
CA ASN A 290 -3.69 2.85 19.83
C ASN A 290 -3.26 2.43 18.41
N VAL A 291 -3.97 2.95 17.41
CA VAL A 291 -3.75 2.63 15.99
C VAL A 291 -2.34 3.02 15.51
N GLU A 292 -1.84 4.20 15.88
CA GLU A 292 -0.49 4.63 15.48
C GLU A 292 0.59 3.68 15.99
N SER A 293 0.37 3.08 17.16
CA SER A 293 1.28 2.07 17.70
C SER A 293 1.29 0.79 16.87
N ILE A 294 0.17 0.43 16.24
CA ILE A 294 0.05 -0.77 15.40
C ILE A 294 0.75 -0.54 14.06
N GLU A 295 0.59 0.63 13.46
CA GLU A 295 1.24 0.98 12.20
C GLU A 295 2.76 0.99 12.36
N LYS A 296 3.29 1.65 13.41
CA LYS A 296 4.72 1.61 13.75
C LYS A 296 5.22 0.19 14.01
N PHE A 297 4.43 -0.63 14.70
CA PHE A 297 4.77 -2.02 14.95
C PHE A 297 4.83 -2.84 13.65
N SER A 298 3.87 -2.64 12.75
CA SER A 298 3.83 -3.28 11.42
C SER A 298 5.06 -2.92 10.59
N GLU A 299 5.44 -1.65 10.55
CA GLU A 299 6.65 -1.19 9.86
C GLU A 299 7.91 -1.87 10.40
N LEU A 300 8.08 -1.91 11.72
CA LEU A 300 9.23 -2.56 12.37
C LEU A 300 9.28 -4.08 12.09
N MET A 301 8.13 -4.75 12.11
CA MET A 301 8.05 -6.21 11.91
C MET A 301 8.25 -6.62 10.46
N SER A 302 7.83 -5.79 9.50
CA SER A 302 8.08 -6.00 8.06
C SER A 302 9.57 -6.15 7.77
N GLY A 303 10.42 -5.34 8.43
CA GLY A 303 11.88 -5.38 8.27
C GLY A 303 12.54 -6.71 8.67
N ILE A 304 11.86 -7.56 9.46
CA ILE A 304 12.33 -8.91 9.81
C ILE A 304 11.50 -10.02 9.14
N GLY A 305 10.69 -9.67 8.14
CA GLY A 305 9.88 -10.62 7.38
C GLY A 305 8.64 -11.13 8.14
N ILE A 306 8.12 -10.34 9.08
CA ILE A 306 6.86 -10.63 9.77
C ILE A 306 5.76 -9.72 9.21
N ASP A 307 4.75 -10.35 8.61
CA ASP A 307 3.55 -9.68 8.15
C ASP A 307 2.62 -9.46 9.35
N VAL A 308 2.16 -8.21 9.51
CA VAL A 308 1.25 -7.80 10.58
C VAL A 308 -0.06 -7.35 9.94
N LYS A 309 -1.18 -7.88 10.41
CA LYS A 309 -2.53 -7.51 9.95
C LYS A 309 -3.47 -7.34 11.13
N MET A 310 -4.24 -6.26 11.15
CA MET A 310 -5.32 -6.11 12.11
C MET A 310 -6.49 -7.01 11.71
N VAL A 311 -7.18 -7.63 12.67
CA VAL A 311 -8.42 -8.35 12.37
C VAL A 311 -9.53 -7.32 12.15
N THR A 312 -9.91 -7.06 10.90
CA THR A 312 -10.91 -6.01 10.55
C THR A 312 -12.34 -6.54 10.47
N SER A 313 -12.48 -7.85 10.32
CA SER A 313 -13.75 -8.57 10.20
C SER A 313 -13.82 -9.72 11.20
N PRO A 314 -15.02 -10.14 11.63
CA PRO A 314 -15.16 -11.25 12.55
C PRO A 314 -14.55 -12.52 11.95
N ILE A 315 -13.66 -13.16 12.69
CA ILE A 315 -13.07 -14.44 12.31
C ILE A 315 -13.35 -15.48 13.38
N SER A 316 -13.37 -16.74 12.98
CA SER A 316 -13.53 -17.83 13.93
C SER A 316 -12.76 -19.07 13.50
N TRP A 317 -12.26 -19.81 14.48
CA TRP A 317 -11.58 -21.06 14.21
C TRP A 317 -11.76 -22.08 15.33
N LYS A 318 -11.61 -23.35 14.96
CA LYS A 318 -11.56 -24.46 15.91
C LYS A 318 -10.10 -24.85 16.18
N PRO A 319 -9.67 -24.93 17.45
CA PRO A 319 -8.33 -25.38 17.77
C PRO A 319 -8.06 -26.81 17.23
N LYS A 320 -6.91 -27.02 16.57
CA LYS A 320 -6.54 -28.31 15.95
C LYS A 320 -6.47 -29.52 16.92
N ARG A 321 -6.42 -29.30 18.24
CA ARG A 321 -6.34 -30.37 19.26
C ARG A 321 -7.58 -30.38 20.18
N GLY A 322 -8.45 -31.38 19.97
CA GLY A 322 -9.54 -31.77 20.89
C GLY A 322 -10.94 -31.74 20.26
N ARG A 323 -11.66 -32.88 20.30
CA ARG A 323 -13.01 -33.04 19.70
C ARG A 323 -14.10 -32.13 20.29
N ASN A 324 -13.88 -31.51 21.46
CA ASN A 324 -14.88 -30.76 22.23
C ASN A 324 -14.46 -29.31 22.59
N ARG A 325 -13.46 -28.72 21.92
CA ARG A 325 -13.11 -27.32 22.19
C ARG A 325 -14.09 -26.37 21.51
N LYS A 326 -14.49 -25.33 22.26
CA LYS A 326 -15.32 -24.24 21.74
C LYS A 326 -14.58 -23.54 20.60
N GLU A 327 -15.36 -23.14 19.61
CA GLU A 327 -14.91 -22.23 18.56
C GLU A 327 -14.43 -20.93 19.21
N ILE A 328 -13.24 -20.49 18.81
CA ILE A 328 -12.73 -19.18 19.19
C ILE A 328 -13.32 -18.21 18.17
N VAL A 329 -14.08 -17.24 18.66
CA VAL A 329 -14.59 -16.12 17.88
C VAL A 329 -13.78 -14.90 18.27
N VAL A 330 -13.31 -14.17 17.28
CA VAL A 330 -12.56 -12.92 17.46
C VAL A 330 -13.35 -11.81 16.78
N GLU A 331 -13.67 -10.79 17.56
CA GLU A 331 -14.36 -9.62 17.05
C GLU A 331 -13.39 -8.69 16.31
N PRO A 332 -13.90 -7.84 15.39
CA PRO A 332 -13.09 -6.82 14.72
C PRO A 332 -12.29 -5.97 15.72
N TYR A 333 -11.03 -5.71 15.40
CA TYR A 333 -10.07 -4.92 16.16
C TYR A 333 -9.73 -5.45 17.55
N GLU A 334 -10.16 -6.66 17.90
CA GLU A 334 -9.82 -7.30 19.17
C GLU A 334 -8.39 -7.87 19.16
N ARG A 335 -7.92 -8.32 17.98
CA ARG A 335 -6.62 -9.00 17.82
C ARG A 335 -5.84 -8.56 16.60
N ILE A 336 -4.54 -8.75 16.69
CA ILE A 336 -3.57 -8.53 15.61
C ILE A 336 -3.02 -9.88 15.18
N GLY A 337 -3.11 -10.17 13.88
CA GLY A 337 -2.51 -11.32 13.24
C GLY A 337 -1.05 -11.07 12.88
N LEU A 338 -0.19 -12.04 13.17
CA LEU A 338 1.23 -12.06 12.84
C LEU A 338 1.56 -13.33 12.05
N MET A 339 2.15 -13.18 10.87
CA MET A 339 2.66 -14.28 10.05
C MET A 339 4.14 -14.09 9.76
N ASP A 340 4.92 -15.13 10.02
CA ASP A 340 6.36 -15.10 9.76
C ASP A 340 6.65 -15.77 8.41
N ASN A 341 7.30 -15.04 7.51
CA ASN A 341 7.68 -15.55 6.19
C ASN A 341 8.70 -16.70 6.27
N ASN A 342 9.44 -16.82 7.37
CA ASN A 342 10.34 -17.95 7.65
C ASN A 342 9.61 -19.18 8.23
N GLY A 343 8.29 -19.09 8.41
CA GLY A 343 7.42 -20.19 8.83
C GLY A 343 7.88 -20.87 10.12
N LEU A 344 8.13 -22.19 10.05
CA LEU A 344 8.49 -23.00 11.21
C LEU A 344 9.90 -22.76 11.76
N LYS A 345 10.69 -21.89 11.12
CA LYS A 345 12.00 -21.43 11.59
C LYS A 345 11.99 -19.93 11.92
N GLY A 346 10.82 -19.33 12.06
CA GLY A 346 10.67 -17.90 12.32
C GLY A 346 10.67 -17.50 13.79
N SER A 347 10.90 -16.22 14.05
CA SER A 347 10.91 -15.60 15.38
C SER A 347 9.59 -15.80 16.12
N LEU A 348 8.46 -15.74 15.42
CA LEU A 348 7.13 -15.94 16.04
C LEU A 348 6.96 -17.33 16.65
N LYS A 349 7.52 -18.36 16.01
CA LYS A 349 7.45 -19.73 16.54
C LYS A 349 8.33 -19.87 17.77
N VAL A 350 9.54 -19.31 17.76
CA VAL A 350 10.44 -19.34 18.92
C VAL A 350 9.76 -18.68 20.11
N MET A 351 9.15 -17.51 19.89
CA MET A 351 8.47 -16.77 20.94
C MET A 351 7.23 -17.49 21.46
N PHE A 352 6.30 -17.89 20.60
CA PHE A 352 5.00 -18.37 21.07
C PHE A 352 4.88 -19.89 21.16
N ALA A 353 5.56 -20.70 20.34
CA ALA A 353 5.26 -22.14 20.30
C ALA A 353 5.70 -22.87 21.59
N GLY A 354 6.82 -22.47 22.19
CA GLY A 354 7.41 -23.10 23.38
C GLY A 354 7.17 -22.37 24.70
N ASP A 355 6.89 -21.07 24.67
CA ASP A 355 6.76 -20.24 25.86
C ASP A 355 5.28 -20.03 26.22
N LYS A 356 4.86 -20.58 27.36
CA LYS A 356 3.49 -20.44 27.86
C LYS A 356 3.26 -19.09 28.52
N GLU A 357 4.29 -18.48 29.08
CA GLU A 357 4.21 -17.18 29.74
C GLU A 357 4.05 -16.09 28.70
N ALA A 358 4.90 -16.08 27.66
CA ALA A 358 4.77 -15.16 26.54
C ALA A 358 3.40 -15.30 25.85
N LYS A 359 2.93 -16.54 25.62
CA LYS A 359 1.58 -16.76 25.07
C LYS A 359 0.48 -16.12 25.91
N ALA A 360 0.54 -16.26 27.23
CA ALA A 360 -0.46 -15.72 28.14
C ALA A 360 -0.37 -14.18 28.21
N GLU A 361 0.85 -13.64 28.27
CA GLU A 361 1.13 -12.20 28.31
C GLU A 361 0.55 -11.47 27.09
N TYR A 362 0.80 -11.99 25.88
CA TYR A 362 0.34 -11.39 24.64
C TYR A 362 -1.06 -11.87 24.20
N GLY A 363 -1.69 -12.78 24.95
CA GLY A 363 -2.97 -13.40 24.56
C GLY A 363 -2.87 -14.14 23.21
N ALA A 364 -1.74 -14.77 22.93
CA ALA A 364 -1.40 -15.31 21.62
C ALA A 364 -2.05 -16.67 21.37
N ASP A 365 -2.92 -16.75 20.37
CA ASP A 365 -3.47 -18.00 19.85
C ASP A 365 -2.97 -18.30 18.44
N PHE A 366 -2.78 -19.58 18.12
CA PHE A 366 -2.40 -19.99 16.76
C PHE A 366 -3.60 -20.55 16.01
N ALA A 367 -3.81 -20.07 14.79
CA ALA A 367 -4.76 -20.67 13.85
C ALA A 367 -4.10 -20.91 12.50
N SER A 368 -4.60 -21.92 11.79
CA SER A 368 -4.26 -22.13 10.39
C SER A 368 -5.50 -21.88 9.55
N ASN A 369 -5.41 -21.01 8.55
CA ASN A 369 -6.50 -20.65 7.64
C ASN A 369 -7.74 -20.18 8.41
N ALA A 370 -7.59 -19.15 9.26
CA ALA A 370 -8.68 -18.65 10.10
C ALA A 370 -9.80 -17.97 9.29
N SER A 371 -9.44 -17.39 8.15
CA SER A 371 -10.35 -16.82 7.16
C SER A 371 -9.65 -16.79 5.78
N SER A 372 -10.30 -16.23 4.76
CA SER A 372 -9.66 -15.95 3.47
C SER A 372 -8.50 -14.96 3.59
N GLU A 373 -8.65 -13.94 4.45
CA GLU A 373 -7.65 -12.92 4.74
C GLU A 373 -6.46 -13.48 5.55
N PHE A 374 -6.75 -14.39 6.47
CA PHE A 374 -5.76 -15.05 7.32
C PHE A 374 -5.48 -16.49 6.84
N ASN A 375 -5.12 -16.62 5.57
CA ASN A 375 -4.70 -17.89 4.96
C ASN A 375 -3.24 -18.22 5.33
N GLY A 376 -2.94 -19.47 5.66
CA GLY A 376 -1.64 -19.87 6.21
C GLY A 376 -1.64 -19.96 7.74
N GLY A 377 -0.44 -19.97 8.34
CA GLY A 377 -0.27 -20.11 9.79
C GLY A 377 -0.06 -18.77 10.48
N TRP A 378 -1.04 -18.33 11.26
CA TRP A 378 -1.07 -17.01 11.90
C TRP A 378 -1.10 -17.12 13.42
N TRP A 379 -0.38 -16.23 14.08
CA TRP A 379 -0.49 -15.96 15.51
C TRP A 379 -1.39 -14.75 15.73
N PHE A 380 -2.39 -14.87 16.59
CA PHE A 380 -3.33 -13.81 16.92
C PHE A 380 -3.10 -13.34 18.36
N ILE A 381 -2.49 -12.16 18.51
CA ILE A 381 -2.24 -11.52 19.80
C ILE A 381 -3.35 -10.53 20.14
N SER A 382 -3.49 -10.18 21.41
CA SER A 382 -4.38 -9.11 21.85
C SER A 382 -3.99 -7.78 21.19
N ALA A 383 -4.97 -7.03 20.66
CA ALA A 383 -4.72 -5.68 20.13
C ALA A 383 -4.35 -4.67 21.23
N LYS A 384 -4.54 -5.03 22.51
CA LYS A 384 -4.14 -4.23 23.69
C LYS A 384 -2.78 -4.64 24.26
N ALA A 385 -2.07 -5.55 23.59
CA ALA A 385 -0.74 -5.97 24.00
C ALA A 385 0.28 -4.82 23.95
N ASP A 386 1.34 -4.92 24.75
CA ASP A 386 2.49 -4.02 24.66
C ASP A 386 3.30 -4.33 23.38
N LEU A 387 2.99 -3.60 22.31
CA LEU A 387 3.60 -3.78 21.00
C LEU A 387 5.07 -3.36 20.98
N GLU A 388 5.48 -2.39 21.82
CA GLU A 388 6.88 -1.97 21.89
C GLU A 388 7.75 -3.07 22.51
N LEU A 389 7.26 -3.67 23.60
CA LEU A 389 7.96 -4.80 24.25
C LEU A 389 8.01 -6.02 23.33
N LEU A 390 6.89 -6.31 22.64
CA LEU A 390 6.83 -7.40 21.68
C LEU A 390 7.84 -7.20 20.53
N ALA A 391 7.89 -5.99 19.95
CA ALA A 391 8.82 -5.67 18.87
C ALA A 391 10.28 -5.90 19.29
N LYS A 392 10.68 -5.37 20.47
CA LYS A 392 12.04 -5.57 21.01
C LYS A 392 12.38 -7.05 21.19
N SER A 393 11.44 -7.84 21.68
CA SER A 393 11.60 -9.27 21.90
C SER A 393 11.79 -10.01 20.57
N LEU A 394 10.95 -9.73 19.58
CA LEU A 394 11.02 -10.37 18.25
C LEU A 394 12.29 -9.98 17.49
N LEU A 395 12.73 -8.72 17.56
CA LEU A 395 13.99 -8.27 16.96
C LEU A 395 15.20 -8.95 17.59
N THR A 396 15.20 -9.12 18.92
CA THR A 396 16.28 -9.80 19.62
C THR A 396 16.36 -11.26 19.19
N ILE A 397 15.22 -11.96 19.16
CA ILE A 397 15.14 -13.35 18.68
C ILE A 397 15.64 -13.44 17.23
N HIS A 398 15.19 -12.54 16.34
CA HIS A 398 15.61 -12.52 14.95
C HIS A 398 17.13 -12.38 14.80
N ASN A 399 17.73 -11.40 15.49
CA ASN A 399 19.17 -11.15 15.42
C ASN A 399 19.98 -12.33 15.96
N THR A 400 19.57 -12.93 17.08
CA THR A 400 20.24 -14.13 17.62
C THR A 400 20.15 -15.30 16.64
N MET A 401 19.05 -15.43 15.91
CA MET A 401 18.88 -16.47 14.90
C MET A 401 19.74 -16.21 13.66
N ALA A 402 19.89 -14.95 13.26
CA ALA A 402 20.76 -14.56 12.13
C ALA A 402 22.24 -14.77 12.46
N GLU A 403 22.68 -14.54 13.70
CA GLU A 403 24.06 -14.79 14.15
C GLU A 403 24.41 -16.28 14.25
N ALA A 404 23.41 -17.16 14.42
CA ALA A 404 23.58 -18.61 14.56
C ALA A 404 23.49 -19.39 13.23
N ALA A 405 23.12 -18.72 12.13
CA ALA A 405 22.99 -19.28 10.78
C ALA A 405 24.27 -19.07 9.97
#